data_AF-A0A8J5SK91-F1
#
_entry.id   AF-A0A8J5SK91-F1
#
_cell.length_a   1.000
_cell.length_b   1.000
_cell.length_c   1.000
_cell.angle_alpha   90.00
_cell.angle_beta   90.00
_cell.angle_gamma   90.00
#
_symmetry.space_group_name_H-M   'P 1'
#
loop_
_entity.id
_entity.type
_entity.pdbx_description
1 polymer ?
#
loop_
_entity_poly.entity_id
_entity_poly.type
_entity_poly.pdbx_seq_one_letter_code
_entity_poly.pdbx_strand_id
1 'polypeptide(L)'
;MESIAAAKFAPSRLAARPATVGAGAAAAAAALVRARAVAAGVRRRGRSGGVRCSAGKPRASSVINGSAVALAEEEDKRRFFEAAERGTGKGNLVPMWECIVSDHLTPVLAYRCLVPEDNMDAPSFLFESVEQGPQGTTNVGRYSMVGAHPVMEIVAKEHKVTIMDHEKGKVTEQVVDDPMQVPRSMMEGWHPQQIDQLPDSFCGGWVGFFSYDTVRYVEKKKLPFSGAPQDDRNLPDVHLGLYDDVLVFDNVEKKVYVIHWVNLDRHASTEEAYQDGKSRLNLLLSKVHNSNVPMLSPGFVKLHTRQFGAPLSKSTMTSDEYKNAVMQAKEHIMAGDIFQIVLSQRFERRTYANPFEVYRALRIVNPSPYMAYVQARGCVLVASSPEILTRVKKGKIINRPLAGTVRRGKTEKEDEMQEQQLLSDEKQCAEHIMLVDLGRNDVGKVCVLFCLDLHSAC
;
A
#
# COMPACT_ATOMS: atom_id res chain seq x y z
N MET A 1 -16.86 -19.51 38.62
CA MET A 1 -18.00 -20.44 38.80
C MET A 1 -19.22 -19.53 38.82
N GLU A 2 -20.13 -19.53 37.87
CA GLU A 2 -20.69 -20.63 37.09
C GLU A 2 -20.75 -20.30 35.58
N SER A 3 -20.76 -21.37 34.80
CA SER A 3 -21.00 -21.43 33.36
C SER A 3 -22.48 -21.13 33.07
N ILE A 4 -22.78 -20.25 32.11
CA ILE A 4 -24.13 -20.13 31.55
C ILE A 4 -24.05 -20.38 30.05
N ALA A 5 -24.86 -21.35 29.64
CA ALA A 5 -24.83 -22.07 28.38
C ALA A 5 -25.03 -21.18 27.14
N ALA A 6 -24.19 -21.40 26.14
CA ALA A 6 -24.44 -20.95 24.77
C ALA A 6 -25.70 -21.65 24.22
N ALA A 7 -26.67 -20.86 23.77
CA ALA A 7 -27.82 -21.36 23.04
C ALA A 7 -27.35 -21.95 21.70
N LYS A 8 -27.50 -23.27 21.54
CA LYS A 8 -27.22 -23.98 20.29
C LYS A 8 -28.23 -23.54 19.23
N PHE A 9 -27.77 -22.81 18.22
CA PHE A 9 -28.49 -22.66 16.96
C PHE A 9 -28.04 -23.75 15.98
N ALA A 10 -28.99 -24.55 15.50
CA ALA A 10 -28.77 -25.55 14.46
C ALA A 10 -29.03 -24.93 13.08
N PRO A 11 -28.06 -24.92 12.15
CA PRO A 11 -28.35 -24.53 10.77
C PRO A 11 -29.04 -25.68 10.03
N SER A 12 -30.13 -25.33 9.34
CA SER A 12 -30.89 -26.20 8.45
C SER A 12 -30.03 -26.77 7.33
N ARG A 13 -30.07 -28.10 7.17
CA ARG A 13 -29.38 -28.87 6.12
C ARG A 13 -29.86 -28.48 4.72
N LEU A 14 -28.95 -28.00 3.88
CA LEU A 14 -29.05 -28.10 2.41
C LEU A 14 -27.85 -28.90 1.92
N ALA A 15 -28.14 -30.07 1.35
CA ALA A 15 -27.16 -31.07 0.96
C ALA A 15 -26.45 -30.67 -0.33
N ALA A 16 -25.12 -30.53 -0.28
CA ALA A 16 -24.25 -30.55 -1.45
C ALA A 16 -23.64 -31.96 -1.60
N ARG A 17 -23.83 -32.56 -2.78
CA ARG A 17 -23.26 -33.88 -3.15
C ARG A 17 -21.74 -33.76 -3.38
N PRO A 18 -20.92 -34.73 -2.96
CA PRO A 18 -19.49 -34.73 -3.26
C PRO A 18 -19.22 -35.23 -4.68
N ALA A 19 -18.35 -34.52 -5.40
CA ALA A 19 -17.76 -35.00 -6.64
C ALA A 19 -16.52 -35.85 -6.32
N THR A 20 -16.52 -37.07 -6.84
CA THR A 20 -15.43 -38.05 -6.79
C THR A 20 -14.25 -37.62 -7.67
N VAL A 21 -13.04 -37.60 -7.12
CA VAL A 21 -11.80 -37.59 -7.92
C VAL A 21 -10.92 -38.76 -7.47
N GLY A 22 -10.57 -39.60 -8.44
CA GLY A 22 -9.87 -40.86 -8.25
C GLY A 22 -8.40 -40.70 -7.86
N ALA A 23 -7.93 -41.69 -7.10
CA ALA A 23 -6.55 -41.88 -6.68
C ALA A 23 -5.64 -42.29 -7.85
N GLY A 24 -4.40 -41.80 -7.84
CA GLY A 24 -3.36 -42.16 -8.80
C GLY A 24 -1.95 -41.83 -8.32
N ALA A 25 -1.43 -42.70 -7.46
CA ALA A 25 -0.02 -43.11 -7.28
C ALA A 25 1.07 -42.12 -6.83
N ALA A 26 1.67 -42.50 -5.70
CA ALA A 26 2.86 -42.02 -5.03
C ALA A 26 4.20 -42.36 -5.71
N ALA A 27 5.23 -41.67 -5.20
CA ALA A 27 6.61 -42.11 -4.96
C ALA A 27 7.64 -42.07 -6.12
N ALA A 28 8.71 -41.30 -5.93
CA ALA A 28 10.03 -41.86 -5.59
C ALA A 28 11.09 -40.74 -5.46
N ALA A 29 11.86 -40.80 -4.37
CA ALA A 29 13.13 -40.12 -4.16
C ALA A 29 14.27 -41.13 -4.36
N ALA A 30 15.42 -40.71 -4.93
CA ALA A 30 16.77 -41.11 -4.51
C ALA A 30 17.88 -40.60 -5.46
N ALA A 31 18.83 -39.90 -4.85
CA ALA A 31 20.30 -39.85 -5.03
C ALA A 31 20.99 -40.40 -6.30
N LEU A 32 22.01 -39.66 -6.78
CA LEU A 32 23.32 -40.25 -7.11
C LEU A 32 24.48 -39.25 -6.93
N VAL A 33 25.64 -39.82 -6.59
CA VAL A 33 26.88 -39.21 -6.11
C VAL A 33 28.04 -39.50 -7.08
N ARG A 34 29.02 -38.58 -7.14
CA ARG A 34 30.45 -38.70 -7.55
C ARG A 34 30.83 -38.83 -9.04
N ALA A 35 31.80 -38.00 -9.44
CA ALA A 35 33.14 -38.45 -9.86
C ALA A 35 34.19 -37.32 -9.74
N ARG A 36 35.40 -37.71 -9.29
CA ARG A 36 36.62 -36.91 -9.10
C ARG A 36 37.45 -36.83 -10.39
N ALA A 37 38.33 -35.84 -10.48
CA ALA A 37 39.68 -36.03 -11.05
C ALA A 37 40.71 -35.14 -10.32
N VAL A 38 41.90 -35.72 -10.14
CA VAL A 38 43.12 -35.30 -9.41
C VAL A 38 44.15 -34.94 -10.51
N ALA A 39 45.11 -34.02 -10.41
CA ALA A 39 46.35 -34.09 -9.61
C ALA A 39 47.32 -32.93 -9.93
N ALA A 40 48.19 -32.63 -8.94
CA ALA A 40 49.59 -32.17 -9.01
C ALA A 40 49.96 -30.88 -9.79
N GLY A 41 50.78 -29.95 -9.30
CA GLY A 41 51.77 -29.94 -8.23
C GLY A 41 53.15 -29.56 -8.79
N VAL A 42 53.58 -28.29 -8.68
CA VAL A 42 54.99 -27.88 -8.82
C VAL A 42 55.30 -26.70 -7.89
N ARG A 43 56.27 -26.88 -6.99
CA ARG A 43 56.92 -25.83 -6.20
C ARG A 43 58.08 -25.23 -7.00
N ARG A 44 58.29 -23.91 -6.94
CA ARG A 44 59.64 -23.29 -7.02
C ARG A 44 59.70 -21.99 -6.20
N ARG A 45 60.78 -21.87 -5.41
CA ARG A 45 61.21 -20.70 -4.63
C ARG A 45 61.80 -19.63 -5.56
N GLY A 46 61.73 -18.34 -5.18
CA GLY A 46 62.66 -17.34 -5.70
C GLY A 46 62.26 -15.86 -5.53
N ARG A 47 62.84 -15.22 -4.50
CA ARG A 47 63.41 -13.86 -4.43
C ARG A 47 62.66 -12.63 -4.99
N SER A 48 62.36 -11.72 -4.05
CA SER A 48 62.66 -10.27 -4.02
C SER A 48 62.84 -9.50 -5.34
N GLY A 49 61.95 -8.55 -5.59
CA GLY A 49 62.15 -7.43 -6.50
C GLY A 49 61.06 -6.39 -6.30
N GLY A 50 61.39 -5.27 -5.66
CA GLY A 50 60.48 -4.13 -5.52
C GLY A 50 60.27 -3.45 -6.87
N VAL A 51 59.04 -3.08 -7.17
CA VAL A 51 58.68 -2.23 -8.31
C VAL A 51 57.86 -1.05 -7.80
N ARG A 52 58.36 0.15 -8.11
CA ARG A 52 57.77 1.45 -7.79
C ARG A 52 56.39 1.59 -8.44
N CYS A 53 55.40 2.04 -7.65
CA CYS A 53 54.15 2.58 -8.17
C CYS A 53 54.43 3.90 -8.90
N SER A 54 54.16 3.97 -10.21
CA SER A 54 53.97 5.22 -10.93
C SER A 54 52.47 5.52 -11.02
N ALA A 55 52.10 6.73 -10.60
CA ALA A 55 50.73 7.23 -10.65
C ALA A 55 50.31 7.50 -12.10
N GLY A 56 49.54 6.59 -12.68
CA GLY A 56 48.77 6.83 -13.89
C GLY A 56 47.31 7.11 -13.53
N LYS A 57 46.81 8.32 -13.83
CA LYS A 57 45.37 8.63 -13.75
C LYS A 57 44.60 7.73 -14.72
N PRO A 58 43.60 6.94 -14.29
CA PRO A 58 42.68 6.33 -15.24
C PRO A 58 41.70 7.40 -15.71
N ARG A 59 41.84 7.84 -16.97
CA ARG A 59 40.73 8.47 -17.69
C ARG A 59 39.73 7.36 -18.00
N ALA A 60 38.69 7.25 -17.19
CA ALA A 60 37.50 6.50 -17.57
C ALA A 60 36.75 7.32 -18.63
N SER A 61 36.97 6.99 -19.90
CA SER A 61 36.12 7.44 -21.00
C SER A 61 34.85 6.60 -20.97
N SER A 62 33.75 7.14 -20.45
CA SER A 62 32.41 6.58 -20.64
C SER A 62 31.96 6.87 -22.07
N VAL A 63 32.38 6.02 -23.01
CA VAL A 63 31.77 5.98 -24.35
C VAL A 63 30.46 5.20 -24.19
N ILE A 64 29.39 5.89 -23.79
CA ILE A 64 28.05 5.40 -24.08
C ILE A 64 27.89 5.57 -25.59
N ASN A 65 27.70 4.45 -26.30
CA ASN A 65 27.54 4.43 -27.76
C ASN A 65 26.35 5.33 -28.13
N GLY A 66 26.59 6.51 -28.71
CA GLY A 66 25.53 7.46 -29.08
C GLY A 66 24.47 6.88 -30.01
N SER A 67 24.82 5.84 -30.78
CA SER A 67 23.89 5.09 -31.62
C SER A 67 22.85 4.29 -30.83
N ALA A 68 23.17 3.79 -29.63
CA ALA A 68 22.23 3.00 -28.82
C ALA A 68 21.20 3.89 -28.12
N VAL A 69 21.60 5.09 -27.70
CA VAL A 69 20.72 6.08 -27.07
C VAL A 69 19.70 6.60 -28.08
N ALA A 70 20.15 6.97 -29.29
CA ALA A 70 19.25 7.44 -30.34
C ALA A 70 18.22 6.37 -30.76
N LEU A 71 18.63 5.09 -30.81
CA LEU A 71 17.70 3.99 -31.11
C LEU A 71 16.66 3.77 -30.01
N ALA A 72 17.03 3.96 -28.74
CA ALA A 72 16.11 3.87 -27.62
C ALA A 72 15.09 5.02 -27.62
N GLU A 73 15.54 6.25 -27.91
CA GLU A 73 14.66 7.42 -28.02
C GLU A 73 13.64 7.28 -29.17
N GLU A 74 14.06 6.73 -30.31
CA GLU A 74 13.14 6.43 -31.43
C GLU A 74 12.14 5.34 -31.06
N GLU A 75 12.54 4.31 -30.31
CA GLU A 75 11.62 3.27 -29.84
C GLU A 75 10.60 3.82 -28.83
N ASP A 76 11.03 4.66 -27.88
CA ASP A 76 10.16 5.34 -26.91
C ASP A 76 9.12 6.20 -27.62
N LYS A 77 9.57 7.03 -28.58
CA LYS A 77 8.69 7.86 -29.39
C LYS A 77 7.67 7.00 -30.13
N ARG A 78 8.13 5.96 -30.83
CA ARG A 78 7.23 5.04 -31.53
C ARG A 78 6.21 4.41 -30.59
N ARG A 79 6.61 3.93 -29.42
CA ARG A 79 5.70 3.34 -28.42
C ARG A 79 4.65 4.33 -27.94
N PHE A 80 5.04 5.57 -27.66
CA PHE A 80 4.10 6.61 -27.24
C PHE A 80 3.07 6.91 -28.32
N PHE A 81 3.50 7.09 -29.57
CA PHE A 81 2.61 7.34 -30.70
C PHE A 81 1.71 6.14 -30.99
N GLU A 82 2.23 4.91 -30.95
CA GLU A 82 1.41 3.70 -31.08
C GLU A 82 0.36 3.60 -29.96
N ALA A 83 0.71 3.94 -28.70
CA ALA A 83 -0.23 3.96 -27.58
C ALA A 83 -1.27 5.09 -27.72
N ALA A 84 -0.91 6.21 -28.35
CA ALA A 84 -1.83 7.28 -28.69
C ALA A 84 -2.75 6.92 -29.88
N GLU A 85 -2.31 6.04 -30.79
CA GLU A 85 -3.03 5.67 -32.03
C GLU A 85 -3.86 4.38 -31.94
N ARG A 86 -3.48 3.38 -31.12
CA ARG A 86 -4.16 2.06 -31.09
C ARG A 86 -5.57 2.16 -30.49
N GLY A 87 -6.56 1.79 -31.31
CA GLY A 87 -7.94 1.52 -30.92
C GLY A 87 -8.85 2.73 -31.13
N THR A 88 -9.82 2.60 -32.05
CA THR A 88 -10.83 3.58 -32.49
C THR A 88 -11.85 3.96 -31.39
N GLY A 89 -11.36 4.26 -30.18
CA GLY A 89 -12.09 4.36 -28.92
C GLY A 89 -11.29 4.89 -27.72
N LYS A 90 -10.32 5.79 -27.96
CA LYS A 90 -9.92 6.93 -27.09
C LYS A 90 -9.07 6.68 -25.83
N GLY A 91 -7.93 6.00 -25.86
CA GLY A 91 -7.01 6.09 -24.70
C GLY A 91 -6.32 7.46 -24.63
N ASN A 92 -6.86 8.41 -23.84
CA ASN A 92 -6.37 9.78 -23.73
C ASN A 92 -5.31 9.98 -22.62
N LEU A 93 -5.03 8.95 -21.84
CA LEU A 93 -3.98 8.96 -20.82
C LEU A 93 -2.92 7.92 -21.19
N VAL A 94 -1.73 8.38 -21.55
CA VAL A 94 -0.62 7.55 -22.03
C VAL A 94 0.54 7.65 -21.04
N PRO A 95 1.00 6.54 -20.43
CA PRO A 95 2.15 6.59 -19.55
C PRO A 95 3.45 6.61 -20.37
N MET A 96 4.39 7.45 -19.94
CA MET A 96 5.79 7.40 -20.32
C MET A 96 6.58 6.88 -19.11
N TRP A 97 7.60 6.07 -19.35
CA TRP A 97 8.39 5.54 -18.24
C TRP A 97 9.83 5.25 -18.63
N GLU A 98 10.69 5.27 -17.63
CA GLU A 98 12.03 4.70 -17.70
C GLU A 98 12.16 3.60 -16.65
N CYS A 99 12.89 2.55 -16.99
CA CYS A 99 13.19 1.45 -16.06
C CYS A 99 14.66 1.48 -15.67
N ILE A 100 14.93 1.76 -14.39
CA ILE A 100 16.28 1.87 -13.85
C ILE A 100 16.56 0.80 -12.81
N VAL A 101 17.83 0.52 -12.54
CA VAL A 101 18.25 -0.41 -11.48
C VAL A 101 18.04 0.22 -10.09
N SER A 102 17.57 -0.56 -9.12
CA SER A 102 17.26 -0.06 -7.76
C SER A 102 18.44 -0.11 -6.79
N ASP A 103 19.64 -0.50 -7.22
CA ASP A 103 20.76 -0.82 -6.31
C ASP A 103 21.17 0.33 -5.38
N HIS A 104 21.09 1.56 -5.88
CA HIS A 104 21.43 2.78 -5.13
C HIS A 104 20.20 3.57 -4.66
N LEU A 105 18.99 3.12 -5.00
CA LEU A 105 17.75 3.83 -4.74
C LEU A 105 16.79 2.92 -3.99
N THR A 106 16.53 3.24 -2.73
CA THR A 106 15.49 2.58 -1.93
C THR A 106 14.20 3.40 -1.95
N PRO A 107 13.01 2.82 -1.68
CA PRO A 107 11.76 3.58 -1.60
C PRO A 107 11.83 4.75 -0.60
N VAL A 108 12.49 4.54 0.54
CA VAL A 108 12.72 5.55 1.58
C VAL A 108 13.57 6.70 1.04
N LEU A 109 14.64 6.38 0.31
CA LEU A 109 15.51 7.40 -0.27
C LEU A 109 14.82 8.15 -1.41
N ALA A 110 14.11 7.44 -2.29
CA ALA A 110 13.36 8.05 -3.37
C ALA A 110 12.30 9.02 -2.87
N TYR A 111 11.56 8.66 -1.81
CA TYR A 111 10.63 9.60 -1.15
C TYR A 111 11.34 10.90 -0.75
N ARG A 112 12.56 10.82 -0.21
CA ARG A 112 13.33 12.00 0.21
C ARG A 112 13.95 12.78 -0.93
N CYS A 113 14.23 12.14 -2.07
CA CYS A 113 14.59 12.83 -3.29
C CYS A 113 13.41 13.65 -3.86
N LEU A 114 12.18 13.17 -3.66
CA LEU A 114 10.98 13.88 -4.11
C LEU A 114 10.50 14.93 -3.11
N VAL A 115 10.61 14.67 -1.81
CA VAL A 115 10.11 15.52 -0.72
C VAL A 115 11.26 15.82 0.26
N PRO A 116 11.83 17.04 0.18
CA PRO A 116 12.81 17.52 1.15
C PRO A 116 12.33 17.40 2.60
N GLU A 117 13.25 17.26 3.55
CA GLU A 117 12.93 17.03 4.96
C GLU A 117 12.12 18.17 5.59
N ASP A 118 12.36 19.41 5.15
CA ASP A 118 11.71 20.63 5.61
C ASP A 118 10.32 20.87 4.97
N ASN A 119 9.97 20.12 3.92
CA ASN A 119 8.69 20.29 3.23
C ASN A 119 7.61 19.37 3.82
N MET A 120 7.00 19.83 4.92
CA MET A 120 5.93 19.12 5.64
C MET A 120 4.52 19.33 5.07
N ASP A 121 4.37 20.20 4.08
CA ASP A 121 3.06 20.54 3.47
C ASP A 121 2.88 19.98 2.06
N ALA A 122 3.92 19.40 1.44
CA ALA A 122 3.83 18.76 0.13
C ALA A 122 3.01 17.45 0.17
N PRO A 123 1.83 17.38 -0.48
CA PRO A 123 1.07 16.15 -0.54
C PRO A 123 1.89 15.07 -1.23
N SER A 124 1.99 13.91 -0.58
CA SER A 124 2.88 12.83 -1.01
C SER A 124 2.55 11.53 -0.31
N PHE A 125 3.08 10.43 -0.83
CA PHE A 125 2.91 9.12 -0.24
C PHE A 125 4.12 8.20 -0.44
N LEU A 126 4.25 7.24 0.46
CA LEU A 126 5.11 6.07 0.36
C LEU A 126 4.32 4.86 0.87
N PHE A 127 4.12 3.89 -0.02
CA PHE A 127 3.46 2.62 0.29
C PHE A 127 4.44 1.46 0.19
N GLU A 128 4.44 0.62 1.22
CA GLU A 128 5.22 -0.60 1.26
C GLU A 128 4.35 -1.74 1.78
N SER A 129 4.68 -2.96 1.38
CA SER A 129 4.05 -4.18 1.90
C SER A 129 5.15 -5.02 2.52
N VAL A 130 5.02 -5.35 3.81
CA VAL A 130 5.98 -6.21 4.51
C VAL A 130 5.21 -7.19 5.38
N GLU A 131 5.16 -8.45 4.96
CA GLU A 131 4.51 -9.51 5.71
C GLU A 131 5.54 -10.23 6.59
N GLN A 132 5.18 -10.48 7.85
CA GLN A 132 5.93 -11.43 8.67
C GLN A 132 5.53 -12.84 8.27
N GLY A 133 6.46 -13.59 7.68
CA GLY A 133 6.27 -14.98 7.33
C GLY A 133 6.40 -15.90 8.54
N PRO A 134 6.14 -17.21 8.34
CA PRO A 134 6.39 -18.24 9.35
C PRO A 134 7.83 -18.19 9.85
N GLN A 135 8.04 -18.60 11.11
CA GLN A 135 9.38 -18.74 11.70
C GLN A 135 10.21 -17.44 11.75
N GLY A 136 9.53 -16.27 11.78
CA GLY A 136 10.21 -14.97 11.87
C GLY A 136 10.87 -14.52 10.56
N THR A 137 10.56 -15.18 9.44
CA THR A 137 10.94 -14.69 8.12
C THR A 137 10.20 -13.39 7.80
N THR A 138 10.82 -12.50 7.04
CA THR A 138 10.16 -11.25 6.60
C THR A 138 10.03 -11.30 5.08
N ASN A 139 8.80 -11.32 4.60
CA ASN A 139 8.46 -11.26 3.19
C ASN A 139 8.16 -9.82 2.81
N VAL A 140 9.10 -9.19 2.11
CA VAL A 140 8.84 -7.88 1.50
C VAL A 140 7.99 -8.13 0.27
N GLY A 141 6.86 -7.42 0.18
CA GLY A 141 5.98 -7.43 -0.97
C GLY A 141 6.74 -7.00 -2.23
N ARG A 142 6.32 -7.54 -3.38
CA ARG A 142 7.02 -7.29 -4.65
C ARG A 142 7.12 -5.81 -4.99
N TYR A 143 6.09 -5.03 -4.67
CA TYR A 143 6.02 -3.62 -5.05
C TYR A 143 6.02 -2.66 -3.86
N SER A 144 6.75 -1.56 -4.02
CA SER A 144 6.61 -0.34 -3.21
C SER A 144 6.33 0.84 -4.13
N MET A 145 5.52 1.81 -3.69
CA MET A 145 5.11 2.95 -4.52
C MET A 145 5.42 4.26 -3.81
N VAL A 146 5.90 5.24 -4.58
CA VAL A 146 6.25 6.57 -4.08
C VAL A 146 5.70 7.62 -5.05
N GLY A 147 5.08 8.66 -4.51
CA GLY A 147 4.63 9.81 -5.31
C GLY A 147 4.59 11.07 -4.46
N ALA A 148 4.73 12.22 -5.10
CA ALA A 148 4.72 13.52 -4.45
C ALA A 148 4.23 14.60 -5.42
N HIS A 149 3.71 15.70 -4.90
CA HIS A 149 3.26 16.85 -5.69
C HIS A 149 2.18 16.44 -6.71
N PRO A 150 0.97 16.06 -6.25
CA PRO A 150 -0.10 15.69 -7.15
C PRO A 150 -0.44 16.86 -8.09
N VAL A 151 -0.86 16.57 -9.31
CA VAL A 151 -1.35 17.60 -10.25
C VAL A 151 -2.68 18.21 -9.81
N MET A 152 -3.45 17.46 -9.02
CA MET A 152 -4.72 17.92 -8.49
C MET A 152 -4.97 17.36 -7.09
N GLU A 153 -5.66 18.13 -6.25
CA GLU A 153 -6.16 17.65 -4.96
C GLU A 153 -7.67 17.88 -4.84
N ILE A 154 -8.33 16.96 -4.15
CA ILE A 154 -9.72 17.06 -3.70
C ILE A 154 -9.71 16.99 -2.18
N VAL A 155 -10.22 18.03 -1.54
CA VAL A 155 -10.37 18.10 -0.08
C VAL A 155 -11.82 18.36 0.23
N ALA A 156 -12.44 17.49 1.03
CA ALA A 156 -13.84 17.60 1.39
C ALA A 156 -14.00 17.66 2.91
N LYS A 157 -14.90 18.54 3.35
CA LYS A 157 -15.42 18.56 4.72
C LYS A 157 -16.90 18.81 4.66
N GLU A 158 -17.68 17.86 5.17
CA GLU A 158 -19.13 17.82 4.96
C GLU A 158 -19.46 18.00 3.47
N HIS A 159 -20.41 18.87 3.15
CA HIS A 159 -20.80 19.13 1.77
C HIS A 159 -19.85 20.06 1.01
N LYS A 160 -18.86 20.66 1.67
CA LYS A 160 -17.92 21.59 1.04
C LYS A 160 -16.73 20.82 0.45
N VAL A 161 -16.54 20.95 -0.85
CA VAL A 161 -15.40 20.37 -1.57
C VAL A 161 -14.55 21.47 -2.18
N THR A 162 -13.25 21.43 -1.89
CA THR A 162 -12.23 22.27 -2.50
C THR A 162 -11.39 21.41 -3.44
N ILE A 163 -11.32 21.83 -4.70
CA ILE A 163 -10.49 21.22 -5.74
C ILE A 163 -9.35 22.19 -6.04
N MET A 164 -8.11 21.70 -5.97
CA MET A 164 -6.91 22.46 -6.29
C MET A 164 -6.25 21.83 -7.52
N ASP A 165 -6.31 22.52 -8.65
CA ASP A 165 -5.60 22.18 -9.89
C ASP A 165 -4.25 22.89 -9.88
N HIS A 166 -3.19 22.16 -9.54
CA HIS A 166 -1.85 22.72 -9.36
C HIS A 166 -1.18 23.06 -10.69
N GLU A 167 -1.56 22.38 -11.77
CA GLU A 167 -1.05 22.69 -13.11
C GLU A 167 -1.62 24.01 -13.63
N LYS A 168 -2.89 24.29 -13.37
CA LYS A 168 -3.53 25.57 -13.74
C LYS A 168 -3.39 26.65 -12.67
N GLY A 169 -2.83 26.32 -11.51
CA GLY A 169 -2.80 27.21 -10.34
C GLY A 169 -4.19 27.67 -9.89
N LYS A 170 -5.23 26.82 -10.09
CA LYS A 170 -6.63 27.17 -9.87
C LYS A 170 -7.21 26.43 -8.68
N VAL A 171 -7.85 27.18 -7.78
CA VAL A 171 -8.66 26.62 -6.69
C VAL A 171 -10.13 26.87 -6.98
N THR A 172 -10.95 25.83 -6.85
CA THR A 172 -12.41 25.92 -6.97
C THR A 172 -13.07 25.30 -5.76
N GLU A 173 -14.14 25.94 -5.28
CA GLU A 173 -14.98 25.39 -4.22
C GLU A 173 -16.36 25.09 -4.79
N GLN A 174 -16.92 23.97 -4.34
CA GLN A 174 -18.28 23.57 -4.68
C GLN A 174 -18.96 22.91 -3.49
N VAL A 175 -20.28 22.96 -3.48
CA VAL A 175 -21.10 22.25 -2.50
C VAL A 175 -21.70 21.03 -3.19
N VAL A 176 -21.44 19.84 -2.63
CA VAL A 176 -21.94 18.57 -3.17
C VAL A 176 -22.47 17.68 -2.06
N ASP A 177 -23.49 16.90 -2.39
CA ASP A 177 -24.14 15.98 -1.45
C ASP A 177 -23.26 14.79 -1.06
N ASP A 178 -22.42 14.32 -1.98
CA ASP A 178 -21.49 13.20 -1.80
C ASP A 178 -20.14 13.55 -2.47
N PRO A 179 -19.11 13.92 -1.69
CA PRO A 179 -17.78 14.23 -2.20
C PRO A 179 -17.10 13.08 -2.96
N MET A 180 -17.50 11.82 -2.73
CA MET A 180 -16.89 10.67 -3.41
C MET A 180 -17.27 10.60 -4.89
N GLN A 181 -18.33 11.32 -5.31
CA GLN A 181 -18.69 11.43 -6.74
C GLN A 181 -17.75 12.37 -7.50
N VAL A 182 -17.09 13.31 -6.83
CA VAL A 182 -16.23 14.30 -7.49
C VAL A 182 -15.08 13.65 -8.27
N PRO A 183 -14.22 12.80 -7.68
CA PRO A 183 -13.18 12.11 -8.45
C PRO A 183 -13.78 11.21 -9.53
N ARG A 184 -14.94 10.58 -9.29
CA ARG A 184 -15.63 9.76 -10.30
C ARG A 184 -15.98 10.58 -11.53
N SER A 185 -16.62 11.73 -11.35
CA SER A 185 -17.01 12.60 -12.45
C SER A 185 -15.82 13.22 -13.16
N MET A 186 -14.72 13.48 -12.46
CA MET A 186 -13.47 13.92 -13.12
C MET A 186 -12.85 12.85 -14.01
N MET A 187 -12.97 11.59 -13.60
CA MET A 187 -12.49 10.44 -14.39
C MET A 187 -13.44 10.08 -15.54
N GLU A 188 -14.60 10.73 -15.69
CA GLU A 188 -15.49 10.50 -16.83
C GLU A 188 -14.77 10.90 -18.12
N GLY A 189 -14.63 9.95 -19.04
CA GLY A 189 -13.91 10.15 -20.30
C GLY A 189 -12.40 9.95 -20.20
N TRP A 190 -11.85 9.59 -19.03
CA TRP A 190 -10.48 9.10 -18.92
C TRP A 190 -10.41 7.64 -19.34
N HIS A 191 -9.45 7.34 -20.21
CA HIS A 191 -9.20 6.03 -20.75
C HIS A 191 -7.69 5.78 -20.66
N PRO A 192 -7.18 5.37 -19.49
CA PRO A 192 -5.78 5.05 -19.33
C PRO A 192 -5.37 3.86 -20.19
N GLN A 193 -4.30 4.05 -20.96
CA GLN A 193 -3.71 2.99 -21.75
C GLN A 193 -3.09 1.93 -20.85
N GLN A 194 -3.38 0.66 -21.14
CA GLN A 194 -2.79 -0.49 -20.46
C GLN A 194 -1.53 -0.92 -21.19
N ILE A 195 -0.39 -0.88 -20.50
CA ILE A 195 0.91 -1.18 -21.05
C ILE A 195 1.47 -2.44 -20.37
N ASP A 196 1.70 -3.49 -21.14
CA ASP A 196 2.15 -4.81 -20.63
C ASP A 196 3.54 -4.75 -19.96
N GLN A 197 4.37 -3.77 -20.34
CA GLN A 197 5.72 -3.58 -19.79
C GLN A 197 5.71 -2.94 -18.40
N LEU A 198 4.61 -2.32 -17.98
CA LEU A 198 4.48 -1.73 -16.66
C LEU A 198 4.09 -2.78 -15.61
N PRO A 199 4.42 -2.58 -14.33
CA PRO A 199 4.00 -3.47 -13.26
C PRO A 199 2.48 -3.64 -13.21
N ASP A 200 2.03 -4.86 -12.89
CA ASP A 200 0.61 -5.14 -12.61
C ASP A 200 0.20 -4.67 -11.20
N SER A 201 0.55 -3.42 -10.89
CA SER A 201 0.33 -2.73 -9.62
C SER A 201 -0.06 -1.26 -9.87
N PHE A 202 -0.25 -0.49 -8.80
CA PHE A 202 -0.56 0.94 -8.93
C PHE A 202 0.59 1.68 -9.62
N CYS A 203 0.30 2.33 -10.75
CA CYS A 203 1.27 3.09 -11.55
C CYS A 203 0.94 4.59 -11.65
N GLY A 204 -0.09 5.08 -10.95
CA GLY A 204 -0.63 6.43 -11.10
C GLY A 204 -2.11 6.50 -10.76
N GLY A 205 -2.58 7.66 -10.35
CA GLY A 205 -3.99 7.89 -10.01
C GLY A 205 -4.20 8.56 -8.65
N TRP A 206 -5.42 8.43 -8.12
CA TRP A 206 -5.83 9.04 -6.86
C TRP A 206 -5.23 8.31 -5.65
N VAL A 207 -4.57 9.06 -4.78
CA VAL A 207 -4.02 8.57 -3.51
C VAL A 207 -4.38 9.54 -2.39
N GLY A 208 -4.81 8.99 -1.26
CA GLY A 208 -5.13 9.77 -0.06
C GLY A 208 -5.94 8.94 0.92
N PHE A 209 -6.92 9.56 1.58
CA PHE A 209 -7.76 8.88 2.56
C PHE A 209 -9.22 9.30 2.50
N PHE A 210 -10.07 8.38 2.95
CA PHE A 210 -11.47 8.60 3.31
C PHE A 210 -11.57 8.39 4.81
N SER A 211 -12.05 9.39 5.56
CA SER A 211 -12.24 9.30 7.01
C SER A 211 -13.44 8.40 7.33
N TYR A 212 -13.57 8.02 8.60
CA TYR A 212 -14.75 7.28 9.07
C TYR A 212 -16.06 8.05 8.78
N ASP A 213 -16.05 9.38 8.91
CA ASP A 213 -17.22 10.22 8.69
C ASP A 213 -17.74 10.21 7.25
N THR A 214 -17.00 9.62 6.30
CA THR A 214 -17.54 9.36 4.96
C THR A 214 -18.76 8.45 4.95
N VAL A 215 -18.96 7.62 5.98
CA VAL A 215 -20.18 6.83 6.17
C VAL A 215 -21.44 7.69 6.23
N ARG A 216 -21.32 8.95 6.68
CA ARG A 216 -22.44 9.90 6.81
C ARG A 216 -22.99 10.38 5.47
N TYR A 217 -22.19 10.34 4.40
CA TYR A 217 -22.67 10.60 3.04
C TYR A 217 -23.52 9.45 2.49
N VAL A 218 -23.33 8.23 3.01
CA VAL A 218 -24.04 7.02 2.56
C VAL A 218 -25.25 6.73 3.44
N GLU A 219 -25.06 6.65 4.76
CA GLU A 219 -26.10 6.35 5.75
C GLU A 219 -26.78 7.63 6.27
N LYS A 220 -27.12 8.57 5.37
CA LYS A 220 -27.60 9.93 5.69
C LYS A 220 -28.73 9.99 6.72
N LYS A 221 -29.64 9.01 6.68
CA LYS A 221 -30.81 8.95 7.58
C LYS A 221 -30.45 8.47 8.98
N LYS A 222 -29.46 7.58 9.11
CA LYS A 222 -29.06 6.96 10.39
C LYS A 222 -27.94 7.73 11.06
N LEU A 223 -27.04 8.33 10.28
CA LEU A 223 -25.85 9.03 10.74
C LEU A 223 -25.72 10.42 10.10
N PRO A 224 -26.69 11.34 10.32
CA PRO A 224 -26.58 12.69 9.78
C PRO A 224 -25.39 13.45 10.41
N PHE A 225 -24.86 14.45 9.68
CA PHE A 225 -23.81 15.34 10.20
C PHE A 225 -24.26 16.14 11.44
N SER A 226 -25.53 16.54 11.49
CA SER A 226 -26.11 17.25 12.64
C SER A 226 -26.12 16.43 13.94
N GLY A 227 -26.05 15.10 13.84
CA GLY A 227 -25.95 14.18 14.97
C GLY A 227 -24.54 13.66 15.21
N ALA A 228 -23.52 14.22 14.55
CA ALA A 228 -22.15 13.83 14.76
C ALA A 228 -21.64 14.27 16.15
N PRO A 229 -20.74 13.49 16.78
CA PRO A 229 -19.97 13.98 17.92
C PRO A 229 -19.21 15.25 17.55
N GLN A 230 -18.85 16.05 18.56
CA GLN A 230 -18.05 17.25 18.36
C GLN A 230 -16.73 16.92 17.64
N ASP A 231 -16.47 17.59 16.51
CA ASP A 231 -15.20 17.48 15.81
C ASP A 231 -14.13 18.32 16.52
N ASP A 232 -13.18 17.64 17.15
CA ASP A 232 -12.07 18.24 17.88
C ASP A 232 -10.74 18.24 17.12
N ARG A 233 -10.73 17.72 15.88
CA ARG A 233 -9.54 17.61 15.04
C ARG A 233 -9.62 18.45 13.78
N ASN A 234 -10.83 18.77 13.33
CA ASN A 234 -11.11 19.51 12.11
C ASN A 234 -10.35 18.92 10.90
N LEU A 235 -10.32 17.59 10.82
CA LEU A 235 -9.72 16.88 9.69
C LEU A 235 -10.72 16.84 8.53
N PRO A 236 -10.23 16.83 7.28
CA PRO A 236 -11.12 16.62 6.14
C PRO A 236 -11.70 15.21 6.18
N ASP A 237 -12.90 15.06 5.65
CA ASP A 237 -13.54 13.75 5.51
C ASP A 237 -12.95 12.98 4.32
N VAL A 238 -12.49 13.70 3.30
CA VAL A 238 -11.77 13.14 2.15
C VAL A 238 -10.59 14.05 1.81
N HIS A 239 -9.41 13.46 1.64
CA HIS A 239 -8.28 14.10 0.97
C HIS A 239 -7.75 13.13 -0.08
N LEU A 240 -7.73 13.54 -1.35
CA LEU A 240 -7.17 12.76 -2.45
C LEU A 240 -6.27 13.66 -3.30
N GLY A 241 -5.06 13.19 -3.60
CA GLY A 241 -4.19 13.76 -4.63
C GLY A 241 -4.18 12.88 -5.88
N LEU A 242 -4.25 13.47 -7.06
CA LEU A 242 -4.05 12.80 -8.34
C LEU A 242 -2.57 12.85 -8.72
N TYR A 243 -1.92 11.70 -8.75
CA TYR A 243 -0.50 11.57 -9.05
C TYR A 243 -0.31 10.95 -10.43
N ASP A 244 0.21 11.75 -11.36
CA ASP A 244 0.70 11.35 -12.67
C ASP A 244 2.19 10.97 -12.64
N ASP A 245 2.96 11.52 -11.70
CA ASP A 245 4.33 11.13 -11.38
C ASP A 245 4.38 10.09 -10.26
N VAL A 246 4.84 8.87 -10.57
CA VAL A 246 4.97 7.78 -9.59
C VAL A 246 6.25 6.97 -9.82
N LEU A 247 6.89 6.56 -8.74
CA LEU A 247 7.96 5.57 -8.76
C LEU A 247 7.44 4.24 -8.20
N VAL A 248 7.59 3.17 -8.98
CA VAL A 248 7.19 1.81 -8.60
C VAL A 248 8.44 0.94 -8.52
N PHE A 249 8.75 0.49 -7.32
CA PHE A 249 9.89 -0.40 -7.05
C PHE A 249 9.45 -1.84 -7.22
N ASP A 250 10.15 -2.61 -8.06
CA ASP A 250 10.06 -4.07 -8.08
C ASP A 250 11.20 -4.65 -7.25
N ASN A 251 10.88 -5.04 -6.01
CA ASN A 251 11.83 -5.57 -5.04
C ASN A 251 12.35 -6.97 -5.42
N VAL A 252 11.67 -7.68 -6.33
CA VAL A 252 12.09 -9.00 -6.81
C VAL A 252 13.08 -8.85 -7.96
N GLU A 253 12.73 -8.02 -8.95
CA GLU A 253 13.57 -7.80 -10.14
C GLU A 253 14.65 -6.73 -9.95
N LYS A 254 14.66 -6.04 -8.80
CA LYS A 254 15.62 -4.96 -8.45
C LYS A 254 15.57 -3.79 -9.44
N LYS A 255 14.35 -3.41 -9.82
CA LYS A 255 14.06 -2.34 -10.77
C LYS A 255 13.21 -1.24 -10.13
N VAL A 256 13.31 -0.05 -10.68
CA VAL A 256 12.40 1.05 -10.41
C VAL A 256 11.84 1.53 -11.73
N TYR A 257 10.52 1.56 -11.81
CA TYR A 257 9.79 2.20 -12.90
C TYR A 257 9.54 3.64 -12.49
N VAL A 258 10.12 4.59 -13.21
CA VAL A 258 9.86 6.02 -13.08
C VAL A 258 8.81 6.36 -14.12
N ILE A 259 7.60 6.68 -13.69
CA ILE A 259 6.41 6.77 -14.56
C ILE A 259 5.86 8.18 -14.50
N HIS A 260 5.55 8.73 -15.67
CA HIS A 260 4.83 9.98 -15.86
C HIS A 260 3.62 9.74 -16.77
N TRP A 261 2.41 10.13 -16.35
CA TRP A 261 1.19 10.02 -17.16
C TRP A 261 0.91 11.30 -17.95
N VAL A 262 0.76 11.16 -19.27
CA VAL A 262 0.44 12.27 -20.17
C VAL A 262 -1.03 12.23 -20.55
N ASN A 263 -1.72 13.36 -20.40
CA ASN A 263 -3.11 13.51 -20.86
C ASN A 263 -3.16 14.21 -22.21
N LEU A 264 -3.44 13.44 -23.26
CA LEU A 264 -3.46 13.91 -24.65
C LEU A 264 -4.48 15.04 -24.88
N ASP A 265 -5.61 15.04 -24.16
CA ASP A 265 -6.67 16.05 -24.32
C ASP A 265 -6.24 17.45 -23.85
N ARG A 266 -5.07 17.56 -23.19
CA ARG A 266 -4.51 18.84 -22.72
C ARG A 266 -3.54 19.48 -23.70
N HIS A 267 -3.23 18.82 -24.81
CA HIS A 267 -2.26 19.30 -25.80
C HIS A 267 -2.93 19.48 -27.15
N ALA A 268 -2.39 20.38 -27.99
CA ALA A 268 -2.94 20.63 -29.32
C ALA A 268 -2.60 19.50 -30.30
N SER A 269 -1.55 18.70 -30.01
CA SER A 269 -1.13 17.57 -30.83
C SER A 269 -0.42 16.48 -30.02
N THR A 270 -0.38 15.26 -30.56
CA THR A 270 0.38 14.14 -29.96
C THR A 270 1.87 14.43 -29.85
N GLU A 271 2.45 15.18 -30.80
CA GLU A 271 3.87 15.57 -30.74
C GLU A 271 4.13 16.53 -29.58
N GLU A 272 3.28 17.54 -29.37
CA GLU A 272 3.39 18.43 -28.22
C GLU A 272 3.26 17.66 -26.89
N ALA A 273 2.30 16.74 -26.81
CA ALA A 273 2.12 15.87 -25.66
C ALA A 273 3.36 15.01 -25.38
N TYR A 274 3.97 14.44 -26.41
CA TYR A 274 5.19 13.65 -26.29
C TYR A 274 6.37 14.49 -25.76
N GLN A 275 6.56 15.69 -26.30
CA GLN A 275 7.67 16.56 -25.90
C GLN A 275 7.52 17.05 -24.45
N ASP A 276 6.31 17.47 -24.05
CA ASP A 276 6.03 17.84 -22.65
C ASP A 276 6.22 16.64 -21.71
N GLY A 277 5.66 15.50 -22.08
CA GLY A 277 5.77 14.26 -21.29
C GLY A 277 7.22 13.79 -21.12
N LYS A 278 8.05 13.80 -22.18
CA LYS A 278 9.47 13.45 -22.07
C LYS A 278 10.22 14.46 -21.21
N SER A 279 9.90 15.75 -21.31
CA SER A 279 10.48 16.80 -20.46
C SER A 279 10.17 16.57 -18.98
N ARG A 280 8.90 16.29 -18.64
CA ARG A 280 8.46 15.97 -17.26
C ARG A 280 9.08 14.69 -16.72
N LEU A 281 9.11 13.62 -17.53
CA LEU A 281 9.77 12.37 -17.16
C LEU A 281 11.27 12.57 -16.89
N ASN A 282 11.96 13.33 -17.74
CA ASN A 282 13.38 13.67 -17.55
C ASN A 282 13.61 14.51 -16.27
N LEU A 283 12.69 15.42 -15.96
CA LEU A 283 12.73 16.17 -14.70
C LEU A 283 12.56 15.23 -13.49
N LEU A 284 11.61 14.30 -13.53
CA LEU A 284 11.40 13.31 -12.48
C LEU A 284 12.64 12.41 -12.30
N LEU A 285 13.23 11.94 -13.39
CA LEU A 285 14.47 11.17 -13.40
C LEU A 285 15.64 11.95 -12.79
N SER A 286 15.76 13.24 -13.12
CA SER A 286 16.83 14.09 -12.59
C SER A 286 16.77 14.21 -11.06
N LYS A 287 15.57 14.15 -10.45
CA LYS A 287 15.40 14.18 -8.99
C LYS A 287 15.97 12.93 -8.33
N VAL A 288 15.80 11.75 -8.95
CA VAL A 288 16.21 10.47 -8.36
C VAL A 288 17.59 9.99 -8.78
N HIS A 289 18.11 10.50 -9.89
CA HIS A 289 19.51 10.32 -10.31
C HIS A 289 20.47 11.38 -9.75
N ASN A 290 19.96 12.36 -8.99
CA ASN A 290 20.75 13.48 -8.53
C ASN A 290 21.98 13.02 -7.72
N SER A 291 23.15 13.57 -8.04
CA SER A 291 24.41 13.33 -7.33
C SER A 291 24.36 13.80 -5.87
N ASN A 292 23.48 14.75 -5.54
CA ASN A 292 23.25 15.23 -4.18
C ASN A 292 22.16 14.39 -3.49
N VAL A 293 22.50 13.14 -3.19
CA VAL A 293 21.63 12.21 -2.48
C VAL A 293 21.31 12.77 -1.07
N PRO A 294 20.02 12.88 -0.68
CA PRO A 294 19.66 13.34 0.66
C PRO A 294 20.30 12.48 1.73
N MET A 295 21.01 13.12 2.67
CA MET A 295 21.60 12.40 3.80
C MET A 295 20.50 12.08 4.81
N LEU A 296 20.10 10.81 4.87
CA LEU A 296 19.16 10.35 5.88
C LEU A 296 19.89 10.21 7.22
N SER A 297 19.27 10.67 8.30
CA SER A 297 19.75 10.35 9.65
C SER A 297 19.88 8.83 9.77
N PRO A 298 21.03 8.29 10.23
CA PRO A 298 21.18 6.85 10.39
C PRO A 298 20.11 6.29 11.34
N GLY A 299 19.62 7.11 12.26
CA GLY A 299 18.64 6.71 13.26
C GLY A 299 19.18 5.61 14.17
N PHE A 300 18.36 5.20 15.14
CA PHE A 300 18.66 4.06 15.99
C PHE A 300 17.37 3.52 16.60
N VAL A 301 17.18 2.20 16.54
CA VAL A 301 16.01 1.52 17.09
C VAL A 301 16.45 0.56 18.18
N LYS A 302 16.06 0.85 19.43
CA LYS A 302 16.10 -0.15 20.52
C LYS A 302 14.88 -1.03 20.39
N LEU A 303 15.04 -2.25 19.92
CA LEU A 303 13.98 -3.27 19.92
C LEU A 303 13.76 -3.82 21.33
N HIS A 304 13.29 -2.95 22.23
CA HIS A 304 12.84 -3.32 23.58
C HIS A 304 11.32 -3.33 23.59
N THR A 305 10.71 -4.07 22.65
CA THR A 305 9.24 -4.14 22.47
C THR A 305 8.50 -4.73 23.67
N ARG A 306 9.23 -5.27 24.65
CA ARG A 306 8.70 -5.82 25.91
C ARG A 306 8.63 -4.80 27.04
N GLN A 307 9.28 -3.65 26.90
CA GLN A 307 9.17 -2.56 27.88
C GLN A 307 8.09 -1.60 27.40
N PHE A 308 7.02 -1.47 28.20
CA PHE A 308 6.01 -0.46 27.95
C PHE A 308 6.63 0.92 28.13
N GLY A 309 6.41 1.80 27.14
CA GLY A 309 6.76 3.21 27.30
C GLY A 309 5.97 3.86 28.44
N ALA A 310 6.30 5.11 28.76
CA ALA A 310 5.50 5.87 29.73
C ALA A 310 4.01 5.86 29.31
N PRO A 311 3.07 5.65 30.25
CA PRO A 311 1.65 5.58 29.94
C PRO A 311 1.17 6.80 29.15
N LEU A 312 0.27 6.57 28.19
CA LEU A 312 -0.41 7.65 27.48
C LEU A 312 -1.45 8.24 28.42
N SER A 313 -1.22 9.47 28.89
CA SER A 313 -2.09 10.14 29.87
C SER A 313 -3.26 10.91 29.25
N LYS A 314 -3.16 11.27 27.96
CA LYS A 314 -4.21 12.00 27.24
C LYS A 314 -5.04 11.01 26.42
N SER A 315 -6.29 10.80 26.83
CA SER A 315 -7.28 9.97 26.16
C SER A 315 -8.57 10.77 25.99
N THR A 316 -9.38 10.45 24.96
CA THR A 316 -10.73 10.99 24.79
C THR A 316 -11.73 10.44 25.81
N MET A 317 -11.38 9.36 26.50
CA MET A 317 -12.23 8.72 27.53
C MET A 317 -11.38 8.20 28.67
N THR A 318 -11.94 8.23 29.88
CA THR A 318 -11.38 7.55 31.05
C THR A 318 -11.58 6.03 30.97
N SER A 319 -10.83 5.28 31.78
CA SER A 319 -10.98 3.82 31.83
C SER A 319 -12.39 3.40 32.27
N ASP A 320 -13.03 4.14 33.17
CA ASP A 320 -14.35 3.79 33.69
C ASP A 320 -15.46 4.14 32.69
N GLU A 321 -15.35 5.26 31.98
CA GLU A 321 -16.25 5.57 30.85
C GLU A 321 -16.18 4.50 29.76
N TYR A 322 -14.97 4.02 29.42
CA TYR A 322 -14.82 2.95 28.43
C TYR A 322 -15.45 1.63 28.90
N LYS A 323 -15.26 1.25 30.17
CA LYS A 323 -15.92 0.06 30.75
C LYS A 323 -17.44 0.20 30.74
N ASN A 324 -17.96 1.38 31.06
CA ASN A 324 -19.40 1.64 31.03
C ASN A 324 -19.96 1.53 29.61
N ALA A 325 -19.25 2.06 28.60
CA ALA A 325 -19.63 1.89 27.20
C ALA A 325 -19.65 0.40 26.77
N VAL A 326 -18.68 -0.39 27.24
CA VAL A 326 -18.67 -1.85 27.02
C VAL A 326 -19.87 -2.54 27.67
N MET A 327 -20.28 -2.11 28.87
CA MET A 327 -21.47 -2.66 29.53
C MET A 327 -22.76 -2.32 28.78
N GLN A 328 -22.92 -1.07 28.33
CA GLN A 328 -24.05 -0.67 27.49
C GLN A 328 -24.10 -1.44 26.17
N ALA A 329 -22.95 -1.64 25.52
CA ALA A 329 -22.86 -2.45 24.31
C ALA A 329 -23.35 -3.89 24.56
N LYS A 330 -23.02 -4.50 25.71
CA LYS A 330 -23.52 -5.83 26.08
C LYS A 330 -25.02 -5.84 26.31
N GLU A 331 -25.59 -4.80 26.90
CA GLU A 331 -27.04 -4.68 27.07
C GLU A 331 -27.74 -4.65 25.71
N HIS A 332 -27.25 -3.88 24.75
CA HIS A 332 -27.76 -3.86 23.38
C HIS A 332 -27.63 -5.20 22.65
N ILE A 333 -26.52 -5.92 22.87
CA ILE A 333 -26.34 -7.28 22.32
C ILE A 333 -27.38 -8.24 22.93
N MET A 334 -27.60 -8.18 24.25
CA MET A 334 -28.59 -9.03 24.93
C MET A 334 -30.04 -8.69 24.54
N ALA A 335 -30.32 -7.43 24.24
CA ALA A 335 -31.62 -6.97 23.75
C ALA A 335 -31.87 -7.39 22.28
N GLY A 336 -30.82 -7.78 21.55
CA GLY A 336 -30.90 -8.15 20.13
C GLY A 336 -30.82 -6.97 19.17
N ASP A 337 -30.38 -5.79 19.63
CA ASP A 337 -30.24 -4.59 18.79
C ASP A 337 -29.07 -4.71 17.81
N ILE A 338 -27.98 -5.34 18.25
CA ILE A 338 -26.73 -5.53 17.51
C ILE A 338 -26.13 -6.90 17.82
N PHE A 339 -25.37 -7.47 16.89
CA PHE A 339 -24.60 -8.68 17.14
C PHE A 339 -23.22 -8.37 17.75
N GLN A 340 -22.60 -7.28 17.29
CA GLN A 340 -21.28 -6.81 17.70
C GLN A 340 -21.17 -5.30 17.50
N ILE A 341 -20.34 -4.65 18.30
CA ILE A 341 -19.90 -3.27 18.09
C ILE A 341 -18.42 -3.13 18.43
N VAL A 342 -17.69 -2.38 17.61
CA VAL A 342 -16.26 -2.08 17.83
C VAL A 342 -16.16 -0.68 18.41
N LEU A 343 -16.04 -0.60 19.74
CA LEU A 343 -15.77 0.66 20.43
C LEU A 343 -14.31 1.06 20.23
N SER A 344 -14.05 2.37 20.17
CA SER A 344 -12.70 2.91 20.08
C SER A 344 -12.54 4.11 21.01
N GLN A 345 -11.29 4.40 21.37
CA GLN A 345 -10.88 5.61 22.07
C GLN A 345 -9.58 6.10 21.46
N ARG A 346 -9.34 7.41 21.53
CA ARG A 346 -8.14 8.03 20.95
C ARG A 346 -7.16 8.38 22.07
N PHE A 347 -5.91 7.96 21.89
CA PHE A 347 -4.79 8.38 22.73
C PHE A 347 -3.94 9.41 22.01
N GLU A 348 -3.37 10.34 22.76
CA GLU A 348 -2.58 11.44 22.22
C GLU A 348 -1.27 11.63 22.95
N ARG A 349 -0.24 12.03 22.18
CA ARG A 349 1.05 12.44 22.72
C ARG A 349 1.65 13.55 21.87
N ARG A 350 2.16 14.59 22.51
CA ARG A 350 2.99 15.59 21.85
C ARG A 350 4.36 15.00 21.57
N THR A 351 4.86 15.15 20.36
CA THR A 351 6.18 14.69 19.94
C THR A 351 6.85 15.76 19.07
N TYR A 352 8.19 15.76 19.08
CA TYR A 352 9.03 16.54 18.15
C TYR A 352 9.70 15.65 17.11
N ALA A 353 9.41 14.34 17.14
CA ALA A 353 9.91 13.42 16.13
C ALA A 353 9.34 13.79 14.76
N ASN A 354 10.21 13.82 13.75
CA ASN A 354 9.77 13.94 12.37
C ASN A 354 8.84 12.75 12.04
N PRO A 355 7.62 12.97 11.49
CA PRO A 355 6.69 11.88 11.17
C PRO A 355 7.31 10.79 10.30
N PHE A 356 8.24 11.14 9.40
CA PHE A 356 8.92 10.15 8.57
C PHE A 356 9.87 9.25 9.36
N GLU A 357 10.48 9.75 10.44
CA GLU A 357 11.26 8.93 11.36
C GLU A 357 10.37 7.98 12.15
N VAL A 358 9.13 8.40 12.48
CA VAL A 358 8.11 7.51 13.06
C VAL A 358 7.78 6.39 12.08
N TYR A 359 7.60 6.70 10.80
CA TYR A 359 7.37 5.68 9.77
C TYR A 359 8.56 4.73 9.62
N ARG A 360 9.79 5.25 9.54
CA ARG A 360 11.02 4.44 9.46
C ARG A 360 11.16 3.50 10.66
N ALA A 361 10.85 3.96 11.86
CA ALA A 361 10.83 3.12 13.06
C ALA A 361 9.71 2.08 13.02
N LEU A 362 8.51 2.45 12.57
CA LEU A 362 7.36 1.56 12.49
C LEU A 362 7.60 0.39 11.51
N ARG A 363 8.27 0.64 10.37
CA ARG A 363 8.69 -0.41 9.42
C ARG A 363 9.54 -1.50 10.05
N ILE A 364 10.28 -1.17 11.12
CA ILE A 364 11.17 -2.10 11.82
C ILE A 364 10.44 -2.77 12.98
N VAL A 365 9.65 -1.99 13.74
CA VAL A 365 9.00 -2.48 14.98
C VAL A 365 7.77 -3.34 14.68
N ASN A 366 6.95 -2.95 13.71
CA ASN A 366 5.71 -3.65 13.37
C ASN A 366 5.48 -3.58 11.85
N PRO A 367 6.27 -4.31 11.03
CA PRO A 367 6.00 -4.40 9.60
C PRO A 367 4.66 -5.09 9.34
N SER A 368 3.90 -4.57 8.38
CA SER A 368 2.61 -5.13 7.96
C SER A 368 2.42 -5.10 6.44
N PRO A 369 1.49 -5.90 5.89
CA PRO A 369 1.19 -5.88 4.46
C PRO A 369 0.72 -4.52 3.92
N TYR A 370 0.31 -3.58 4.80
CA TYR A 370 -0.12 -2.24 4.40
C TYR A 370 0.58 -1.16 5.24
N MET A 371 1.84 -0.89 4.90
CA MET A 371 2.58 0.25 5.42
C MET A 371 2.26 1.49 4.58
N ALA A 372 1.87 2.57 5.25
CA ALA A 372 1.58 3.83 4.58
C ALA A 372 2.20 5.02 5.32
N TYR A 373 2.92 5.85 4.56
CA TYR A 373 3.20 7.22 4.90
C TYR A 373 2.44 8.09 3.90
N VAL A 374 1.49 8.92 4.37
CA VAL A 374 0.74 9.84 3.51
C VAL A 374 0.78 11.23 4.13
N GLN A 375 1.39 12.17 3.42
CA GLN A 375 1.32 13.58 3.75
C GLN A 375 0.08 14.15 3.04
N ALA A 376 -0.92 14.53 3.82
CA ALA A 376 -2.16 15.10 3.35
C ALA A 376 -2.35 16.49 3.97
N ARG A 377 -3.26 17.29 3.42
CA ARG A 377 -3.51 18.62 3.98
C ARG A 377 -4.09 18.52 5.38
N GLY A 378 -3.42 19.14 6.34
CA GLY A 378 -3.79 19.16 7.75
C GLY A 378 -3.32 17.96 8.57
N CYS A 379 -2.77 16.90 7.96
CA CYS A 379 -2.23 15.77 8.71
C CYS A 379 -1.23 14.91 7.94
N VAL A 380 -0.32 14.27 8.68
CA VAL A 380 0.50 13.17 8.17
C VAL A 380 -0.01 11.85 8.76
N LEU A 381 -0.38 10.91 7.89
CA LEU A 381 -0.77 9.56 8.27
C LEU A 381 0.45 8.65 8.22
N VAL A 382 0.73 8.00 9.36
CA VAL A 382 1.76 6.96 9.49
C VAL A 382 1.06 5.71 9.97
N ALA A 383 0.95 4.71 9.10
CA ALA A 383 0.17 3.51 9.35
C ALA A 383 0.96 2.22 9.05
N SER A 384 0.60 1.18 9.81
CA SER A 384 1.00 -0.21 9.60
C SER A 384 -0.24 -1.06 9.85
N SER A 385 -1.04 -1.26 8.81
CA SER A 385 -2.30 -2.01 8.90
C SER A 385 -2.09 -3.48 8.53
N PRO A 386 -2.57 -4.43 9.35
CA PRO A 386 -2.57 -5.85 8.98
C PRO A 386 -3.70 -6.20 8.00
N GLU A 387 -4.69 -5.33 7.80
CA GLU A 387 -5.95 -5.64 7.13
C GLU A 387 -6.24 -4.70 5.95
N ILE A 388 -6.97 -5.22 4.94
CA ILE A 388 -7.57 -4.42 3.87
C ILE A 388 -9.06 -4.27 4.08
N LEU A 389 -9.57 -3.08 3.79
CA LEU A 389 -11.00 -2.91 3.58
C LEU A 389 -11.44 -3.62 2.29
N THR A 390 -10.79 -3.31 1.17
CA THR A 390 -11.08 -3.94 -0.12
C THR A 390 -9.93 -3.74 -1.09
N ARG A 391 -9.76 -4.66 -2.04
CA ARG A 391 -8.86 -4.53 -3.18
C ARG A 391 -9.63 -4.86 -4.45
N VAL A 392 -9.62 -3.95 -5.41
CA VAL A 392 -10.20 -4.16 -6.74
C VAL A 392 -9.07 -4.24 -7.76
N LYS A 393 -9.01 -5.33 -8.52
CA LYS A 393 -8.01 -5.53 -9.58
C LYS A 393 -8.58 -6.37 -10.71
N LYS A 394 -8.47 -5.89 -11.95
CA LYS A 394 -8.94 -6.59 -13.16
C LYS A 394 -10.39 -7.11 -13.03
N GLY A 395 -11.27 -6.26 -12.52
CA GLY A 395 -12.68 -6.59 -12.27
C GLY A 395 -12.95 -7.53 -11.09
N LYS A 396 -11.92 -7.99 -10.36
CA LYS A 396 -12.06 -8.83 -9.16
C LYS A 396 -11.98 -7.98 -7.90
N ILE A 397 -12.98 -8.13 -7.03
CA ILE A 397 -13.00 -7.55 -5.68
C ILE A 397 -12.52 -8.59 -4.68
N ILE A 398 -11.62 -8.20 -3.78
CA ILE A 398 -11.09 -9.04 -2.69
C ILE A 398 -11.31 -8.29 -1.39
N ASN A 399 -12.05 -8.91 -0.47
CA ASN A 399 -12.20 -8.52 0.92
C ASN A 399 -11.60 -9.64 1.79
N ARG A 400 -10.88 -9.28 2.86
CA ARG A 400 -10.21 -10.24 3.75
C ARG A 400 -10.50 -9.84 5.20
N PRO A 401 -11.71 -10.16 5.70
CA PRO A 401 -12.08 -9.78 7.05
C PRO A 401 -11.27 -10.62 8.04
N LEU A 402 -10.66 -9.94 9.00
CA LEU A 402 -9.90 -10.56 10.09
C LEU A 402 -10.72 -10.50 11.38
N ALA A 403 -10.86 -11.65 12.04
CA ALA A 403 -11.46 -11.75 13.36
C ALA A 403 -10.69 -12.78 14.18
N GLY A 404 -10.62 -12.55 15.49
CA GLY A 404 -9.79 -13.36 16.38
C GLY A 404 -8.33 -12.94 16.36
N THR A 405 -7.74 -12.85 17.56
CA THR A 405 -6.33 -12.52 17.72
C THR A 405 -5.80 -13.29 18.92
N VAL A 406 -4.70 -14.01 18.69
CA VAL A 406 -3.91 -14.63 19.74
C VAL A 406 -2.51 -14.03 19.72
N ARG A 407 -1.86 -13.97 20.89
CA ARG A 407 -0.45 -13.59 20.95
C ARG A 407 0.36 -14.71 20.28
N ARG A 408 1.55 -14.38 19.75
CA ARG A 408 2.50 -15.39 19.28
C ARG A 408 3.08 -16.16 20.45
N GLY A 409 3.33 -17.46 20.24
CA GLY A 409 3.95 -18.35 21.22
C GLY A 409 5.40 -17.99 21.47
N LYS A 410 5.94 -18.32 22.66
CA LYS A 410 7.37 -18.15 22.95
C LYS A 410 8.23 -19.22 22.28
N THR A 411 7.60 -20.32 21.88
CA THR A 411 8.21 -21.46 21.18
C THR A 411 7.30 -21.87 20.03
N GLU A 412 7.84 -22.54 19.01
CA GLU A 412 7.06 -23.03 17.85
C GLU A 412 5.88 -23.90 18.30
N LYS A 413 6.11 -24.81 19.25
CA LYS A 413 5.07 -25.67 19.81
C LYS A 413 3.97 -24.88 20.54
N GLU A 414 4.32 -23.81 21.24
CA GLU A 414 3.35 -22.94 21.90
C GLU A 414 2.53 -22.15 20.86
N ASP A 415 3.17 -21.71 19.79
CA ASP A 415 2.56 -20.96 18.69
C ASP A 415 1.54 -21.83 17.93
N GLU A 416 1.92 -23.05 17.56
CA GLU A 416 1.04 -24.04 16.94
C GLU A 416 -0.14 -24.38 17.85
N MET A 417 0.09 -24.54 19.15
CA MET A 417 -0.99 -24.81 20.10
C MET A 417 -1.96 -23.63 20.20
N GLN A 418 -1.46 -22.40 20.20
CA GLN A 418 -2.28 -21.18 20.22
C GLN A 418 -3.08 -21.00 18.92
N GLU A 419 -2.50 -21.35 17.78
CA GLU A 419 -3.21 -21.41 16.50
C GLU A 419 -4.38 -22.41 16.56
N GLN A 420 -4.12 -23.65 17.00
CA GLN A 420 -5.17 -24.67 17.13
C GLN A 420 -6.26 -24.27 18.13
N GLN A 421 -5.90 -23.57 19.21
CA GLN A 421 -6.86 -23.01 20.16
C GLN A 421 -7.73 -21.93 19.52
N LEU A 422 -7.14 -21.04 18.71
CA LEU A 422 -7.90 -20.00 18.02
C LEU A 422 -8.84 -20.59 16.96
N LEU A 423 -8.40 -21.60 16.21
CA LEU A 423 -9.21 -22.31 15.20
C LEU A 423 -10.36 -23.12 15.81
N SER A 424 -10.26 -23.49 17.09
CA SER A 424 -11.30 -24.25 17.80
C SER A 424 -12.14 -23.38 18.75
N ASP A 425 -11.85 -22.08 18.86
CA ASP A 425 -12.65 -21.16 19.67
C ASP A 425 -13.95 -20.82 18.94
N GLU A 426 -15.04 -21.51 19.33
CA GLU A 426 -16.37 -21.34 18.75
C GLU A 426 -16.83 -19.87 18.72
N LYS A 427 -16.43 -19.05 19.70
CA LYS A 427 -16.78 -17.63 19.73
C LYS A 427 -16.07 -16.87 18.62
N GLN A 428 -14.76 -17.09 18.46
CA GLN A 428 -13.97 -16.41 17.44
C GLN A 428 -14.37 -16.84 16.03
N CYS A 429 -14.64 -18.14 15.84
CA CYS A 429 -15.18 -18.65 14.58
C CYS A 429 -16.54 -18.02 14.25
N ALA A 430 -17.46 -17.91 15.22
CA ALA A 430 -18.75 -17.28 15.01
C ALA A 430 -18.63 -15.79 14.64
N GLU A 431 -17.74 -15.06 15.32
CA GLU A 431 -17.43 -13.65 15.00
C GLU A 431 -16.86 -13.51 13.59
N HIS A 432 -15.93 -14.40 13.20
CA HIS A 432 -15.34 -14.41 11.87
C HIS A 432 -16.37 -14.67 10.77
N ILE A 433 -17.21 -15.70 10.94
CA ILE A 433 -18.25 -16.06 9.96
C ILE A 433 -19.22 -14.89 9.75
N MET A 434 -19.62 -14.21 10.82
CA MET A 434 -20.49 -13.04 10.72
C MET A 434 -19.86 -11.92 9.89
N LEU A 435 -18.56 -11.63 10.08
CA LEU A 435 -17.84 -10.62 9.31
C LEU A 435 -17.64 -11.05 7.85
N VAL A 436 -17.43 -12.34 7.59
CA VAL A 436 -17.42 -12.90 6.24
C VAL A 436 -18.77 -12.71 5.55
N ASP A 437 -19.87 -12.98 6.24
CA ASP A 437 -21.23 -12.76 5.70
C ASP A 437 -21.51 -11.28 5.44
N LEU A 438 -21.04 -10.37 6.31
CA LEU A 438 -21.12 -8.93 6.09
C LEU A 438 -20.32 -8.52 4.84
N GLY A 439 -19.07 -8.98 4.72
CA GLY A 439 -18.24 -8.73 3.55
C GLY A 439 -18.88 -9.27 2.26
N ARG A 440 -19.52 -10.44 2.32
CA ARG A 440 -20.26 -11.03 1.19
C ARG A 440 -21.46 -10.15 0.79
N ASN A 441 -22.21 -9.63 1.77
CA ASN A 441 -23.32 -8.72 1.51
C ASN A 441 -22.85 -7.41 0.87
N ASP A 442 -21.73 -6.84 1.34
CA ASP A 442 -21.20 -5.58 0.82
C ASP A 442 -20.65 -5.73 -0.61
N VAL A 443 -19.87 -6.78 -0.87
CA VAL A 443 -19.40 -7.09 -2.23
C VAL A 443 -20.58 -7.42 -3.14
N GLY A 444 -21.60 -8.11 -2.63
CA GLY A 444 -22.82 -8.46 -3.37
C GLY A 444 -23.62 -7.26 -3.88
N LYS A 445 -23.52 -6.07 -3.25
CA LYS A 445 -24.19 -4.85 -3.71
C LYS A 445 -23.63 -4.31 -5.03
N VAL A 446 -22.38 -4.66 -5.37
CA VAL A 446 -21.64 -4.07 -6.49
C VAL A 446 -21.14 -5.09 -7.52
N CYS A 447 -21.33 -6.39 -7.26
CA CYS A 447 -20.94 -7.48 -8.15
C CYS A 447 -22.12 -8.02 -8.97
N VAL A 448 -21.81 -8.63 -10.12
CA VAL A 448 -22.79 -9.40 -10.90
C VAL A 448 -23.24 -10.62 -10.08
N LEU A 449 -24.53 -10.95 -10.16
CA LEU A 449 -25.13 -12.11 -9.49
C LEU A 449 -24.36 -13.40 -9.85
N PHE A 450 -24.08 -14.25 -8.86
CA PHE A 450 -23.36 -15.54 -8.98
C PHE A 450 -21.84 -15.51 -9.21
N CYS A 451 -21.15 -14.37 -9.08
CA CYS A 451 -19.67 -14.29 -9.17
C CYS A 451 -18.94 -14.23 -7.80
N LEU A 452 -19.60 -14.67 -6.72
CA LEU A 452 -19.04 -14.64 -5.36
C LEU A 452 -18.49 -16.01 -4.96
N ASP A 453 -17.16 -16.11 -4.84
CA ASP A 453 -16.48 -17.33 -4.40
C ASP A 453 -15.81 -17.13 -3.03
N LEU A 454 -16.21 -17.94 -2.06
CA LEU A 454 -15.59 -18.00 -0.75
C LEU A 454 -14.41 -18.99 -0.78
N HIS A 455 -13.19 -18.49 -0.70
CA HIS A 455 -11.99 -19.34 -0.82
C HIS A 455 -11.50 -19.89 0.53
N SER A 456 -11.77 -19.19 1.64
CA SER A 456 -11.36 -19.60 2.99
C SER A 456 -12.27 -18.93 4.03
N ALA A 457 -12.93 -19.72 4.86
CA ALA A 457 -13.66 -19.25 6.03
C ALA A 457 -13.48 -20.25 7.18
N CYS A 458 -13.10 -19.70 8.34
CA CYS A 458 -12.51 -20.38 9.50
C CYS A 458 -11.23 -21.17 9.18
#